data_AF-D5SI73-F1
#
_entry.id   AF-D5SI73-F1
#
_cell.length_a   1.000
_cell.length_b   1.000
_cell.length_c   1.000
_cell.angle_alpha   90.00
_cell.angle_beta   90.00
_cell.angle_gamma   90.00
#
_symmetry.space_group_name_H-M   'P 1'
#
loop_
_entity.id
_entity.type
_entity.pdbx_description
1 polymer ?
#
loop_
_entity_poly.entity_id
_entity_poly.type
_entity_poly.pdbx_seq_one_letter_code
_entity_poly.pdbx_strand_id
1 'polypeptide(L)' 'MAVTAVRYLGTVHDFASLNALRDSPPTEAAIRQGGAFLKDALTTGQ' A
#
# COMPACT_ATOMS: atom_id res chain seq x y z
N MET A 1 -11.63 -12.11 -11.86
CA MET A 1 -10.72 -11.66 -10.78
C MET A 1 -10.94 -10.18 -10.56
N ALA A 2 -11.34 -9.76 -9.35
CA ALA A 2 -11.53 -8.35 -9.05
C ALA A 2 -10.16 -7.66 -8.89
N VAL A 3 -10.04 -6.42 -9.40
CA VAL A 3 -8.83 -5.62 -9.30
C VAL A 3 -9.13 -4.33 -8.56
N THR A 4 -8.25 -3.95 -7.63
CA THR A 4 -8.28 -2.65 -6.96
C THR A 4 -7.07 -1.84 -7.41
N ALA A 5 -7.30 -0.66 -8.00
CA ALA A 5 -6.25 0.26 -8.42
C ALA A 5 -6.44 1.63 -7.76
N VAL A 6 -5.45 2.07 -6.98
CA VAL A 6 -5.51 3.34 -6.22
C VAL A 6 -4.30 4.19 -6.56
N ARG A 7 -4.54 5.49 -6.81
CA ARG A 7 -3.47 6.48 -7.00
C ARG A 7 -3.30 7.28 -5.72
N TYR A 8 -2.12 7.18 -5.11
CA TYR A 8 -1.69 8.06 -4.03
C TYR A 8 -1.17 9.37 -4.62
N LEU A 9 -1.76 10.49 -4.23
CA LEU A 9 -1.35 11.83 -4.70
C LEU A 9 -0.21 12.39 -3.85
N GLY A 10 0.54 13.34 -4.40
CA GLY A 10 1.65 13.99 -3.70
C GLY A 10 2.86 13.10 -3.47
N THR A 11 2.97 11.98 -4.20
CA THR A 11 4.08 11.04 -4.11
C THR A 11 4.94 11.06 -5.36
N VAL A 12 6.15 10.51 -5.22
CA VAL A 12 7.05 10.16 -6.33
C VAL A 12 7.02 8.66 -6.58
N HIS A 13 7.66 8.23 -7.66
CA HIS A 13 7.94 6.80 -7.86
C HIS A 13 8.70 6.23 -6.64
N ASP A 14 8.51 4.94 -6.36
CA ASP A 14 9.13 4.22 -5.24
C ASP A 14 8.87 4.79 -3.83
N PHE A 15 7.89 5.68 -3.64
CA PHE A 15 7.58 6.26 -2.33
C PHE A 15 7.30 5.23 -1.22
N ALA A 16 6.86 4.02 -1.59
CA ALA A 16 6.62 2.92 -0.65
C ALA A 16 7.88 2.21 -0.16
N SER A 17 9.02 2.37 -0.86
CA SER A 17 10.27 1.66 -0.58
C SER A 17 11.37 2.57 -0.02
N LEU A 18 11.32 3.87 -0.35
CA LEU A 18 12.35 4.82 0.05
C LEU A 18 12.29 5.10 1.57
N ASN A 19 13.36 4.73 2.28
CA ASN A 19 13.48 4.96 3.73
C ASN A 19 13.29 6.43 4.13
N ALA A 20 13.72 7.38 3.29
CA ALA A 20 13.54 8.81 3.54
C ALA A 20 12.06 9.25 3.59
N LEU A 21 11.14 8.45 3.03
CA LEU A 21 9.71 8.74 2.97
C LEU A 21 8.88 7.80 3.85
N ARG A 22 9.52 6.93 4.65
CA ARG A 22 8.86 5.85 5.40
C ARG A 22 7.76 6.35 6.34
N ASP A 23 7.96 7.51 6.95
CA ASP A 23 7.05 8.13 7.91
C ASP A 23 6.17 9.21 7.24
N SER A 24 6.14 9.26 5.90
CA SER A 24 5.24 10.17 5.19
C SER A 24 3.80 9.63 5.18
N PRO A 25 2.77 10.48 5.33
CA PRO A 25 1.37 10.03 5.35
C PRO A 25 0.95 9.14 4.17
N PRO A 26 1.32 9.42 2.89
CA PRO A 26 0.94 8.53 1.80
C PRO A 26 1.66 7.17 1.86
N THR A 27 2.93 7.11 2.30
CA THR A 27 3.68 5.84 2.43
C THR A 27 3.05 4.94 3.48
N GLU A 28 2.75 5.48 4.67
CA GLU A 28 2.09 4.73 5.74
C GLU A 28 0.71 4.20 5.29
N ALA A 29 -0.08 5.05 4.62
CA ALA A 29 -1.39 4.67 4.11
C ALA A 29 -1.30 3.54 3.05
N ALA A 30 -0.36 3.64 2.11
CA ALA A 30 -0.16 2.63 1.08
C ALA A 30 0.29 1.28 1.66
N ILE A 31 1.26 1.29 2.58
CA ILE A 31 1.74 0.06 3.25
C ILE A 31 0.62 -0.57 4.07
N ARG A 32 -0.14 0.24 4.83
CA ARG A 32 -1.28 -0.26 5.61
C ARG A 32 -2.36 -0.87 4.72
N GLN A 33 -2.72 -0.21 3.61
CA GLN A 33 -3.71 -0.72 2.66
C GLN A 33 -3.24 -2.04 2.04
N GLY A 34 -2.00 -2.09 1.53
CA GLY A 34 -1.43 -3.29 0.94
C GLY A 34 -1.33 -4.44 1.93
N GLY A 35 -0.88 -4.17 3.16
CA GLY A 35 -0.81 -5.17 4.23
C GLY A 35 -2.17 -5.72 4.63
N ALA A 36 -3.20 -4.87 4.71
CA ALA A 36 -4.57 -5.31 4.98
C ALA A 36 -5.11 -6.21 3.85
N PHE A 37 -4.88 -5.83 2.59
CA PHE A 37 -5.24 -6.64 1.43
C PHE A 37 -4.55 -8.01 1.46
N LEU A 38 -3.23 -8.04 1.70
CA LEU A 38 -2.48 -9.30 1.77
C LEU A 38 -2.95 -10.17 2.93
N LYS A 39 -3.21 -9.59 4.11
CA LYS A 39 -3.74 -10.34 5.25
C LYS A 39 -5.08 -11.00 4.88
N ASP A 40 -6.01 -10.27 4.30
CA ASP A 40 -7.31 -10.81 3.91
C ASP A 40 -7.15 -11.93 2.86
N ALA A 41 -6.38 -11.67 1.79
CA ALA A 41 -6.16 -12.65 0.74
C ALA A 41 -5.49 -13.94 1.23
N LEU A 42 -4.58 -13.83 2.21
CA LEU A 42 -3.81 -14.97 2.73
C LEU A 42 -4.46 -15.68 3.92
N THR A 43 -5.44 -15.06 4.60
CA THR A 43 -6.08 -15.66 5.79
C THR A 43 -7.54 -16.06 5.55
N THR A 44 -8.24 -15.38 4.64
CA THR A 44 -9.66 -15.61 4.40
C THR A 44 -9.91 -16.67 3.31
N GLY A 45 -8.85 -17.31 2.79
CA GLY A 45 -8.93 -18.47 1.90
C GLY A 45 -9.88 -18.26 0.71
N GLN A 46 -9.48 -17.42 -0.24
CA GLN A 46 -9.98 -17.52 -1.62
C GLN A 46 -9.12 -18.52 -2.39
#